data_AF-N9MS37-F1
#
_entry.id   AF-N9MS37-F1
#
_cell.length_a   1.000
_cell.length_b   1.000
_cell.length_c   1.000
_cell.angle_alpha   90.00
_cell.angle_beta   90.00
_cell.angle_gamma   90.00
#
_symmetry.space_group_name_H-M   'P 1'
#
loop_
_entity.id
_entity.type
_entity.pdbx_description
1 polymer ?
#
loop_
_entity_poly.entity_id
_entity_poly.type
_entity_poly.pdbx_seq_one_letter_code
_entity_poly.pdbx_strand_id
1 'polypeptide(L)'
;MNLQVSQLTVEQLPHALMLAMKRKTLPVIDWELCGKIIEKEKRISLVAGYEKYSAMYIGLKSNGKKIEVEAASPIEAIVKCYIIKQLGYEVELN
;
A
#
# COMPACT_ATOMS: atom_id res chain seq x y z
N MET A 1 9.76 2.85 -16.97
CA MET A 1 10.42 1.65 -16.39
C MET A 1 9.55 1.15 -15.27
N ASN A 2 9.15 -0.13 -15.30
CA ASN A 2 8.29 -0.70 -14.26
C ASN A 2 9.10 -0.98 -12.99
N LEU A 3 8.58 -0.52 -11.85
CA LEU A 3 9.15 -0.74 -10.53
C LEU A 3 8.23 -1.67 -9.74
N GLN A 4 8.81 -2.65 -9.04
CA GLN A 4 8.06 -3.47 -8.08
C GLN A 4 7.64 -2.61 -6.89
N VAL A 5 6.35 -2.64 -6.53
CA VAL A 5 5.81 -1.84 -5.42
C VAL A 5 6.49 -2.18 -4.09
N SER A 6 6.87 -3.45 -3.90
CA SER A 6 7.63 -3.90 -2.72
C SER A 6 8.99 -3.20 -2.58
N GLN A 7 9.61 -2.81 -3.69
CA GLN A 7 10.93 -2.19 -3.76
C GLN A 7 10.90 -0.66 -3.76
N LEU A 8 9.72 -0.03 -3.79
CA LEU A 8 9.62 1.42 -3.76
C LEU A 8 10.26 1.98 -2.48
N THR A 9 11.08 3.02 -2.68
CA THR A 9 11.69 3.79 -1.60
C THR A 9 10.70 4.77 -0.99
N VAL A 10 11.04 5.32 0.17
CA VAL A 10 10.20 6.29 0.87
C VAL A 10 9.95 7.54 0.02
N GLU A 11 10.92 7.97 -0.81
CA GLU A 11 10.74 9.12 -1.69
C GLU A 11 9.79 8.83 -2.87
N GLN A 12 9.68 7.57 -3.29
CA GLN A 12 8.84 7.17 -4.42
C GLN A 12 7.39 6.87 -4.00
N LEU A 13 7.17 6.50 -2.74
CA LEU A 13 5.85 6.14 -2.21
C LEU A 13 4.79 7.24 -2.39
N PRO A 14 5.07 8.54 -2.12
CA PRO A 14 4.08 9.60 -2.34
C PRO A 14 3.59 9.66 -3.79
N HIS A 15 4.49 9.49 -4.77
CA HIS A 15 4.11 9.55 -6.19
C HIS A 15 3.26 8.34 -6.58
N ALA A 16 3.67 7.13 -6.20
CA ALA A 16 2.89 5.92 -6.45
C ALA A 16 1.52 5.98 -5.75
N LEU A 17 1.46 6.51 -4.53
CA LEU A 17 0.22 6.68 -3.77
C LEU A 17 -0.70 7.72 -4.41
N MET A 18 -0.16 8.82 -4.92
CA MET A 18 -0.92 9.82 -5.68
C MET A 18 -1.65 9.18 -6.87
N LEU A 19 -0.94 8.36 -7.64
CA LEU A 19 -1.52 7.62 -8.78
C LEU A 19 -2.59 6.62 -8.31
N ALA A 20 -2.31 5.85 -7.26
CA ALA A 20 -3.25 4.87 -6.69
C ALA A 20 -4.53 5.52 -6.14
N MET A 21 -4.42 6.74 -5.60
CA MET A 21 -5.54 7.54 -5.11
C MET A 21 -6.24 8.36 -6.20
N LYS A 22 -5.69 8.39 -7.43
CA LYS A 22 -6.14 9.24 -8.54
C LYS A 22 -6.21 10.72 -8.15
N ARG A 23 -5.20 11.20 -7.43
CA ARG A 23 -5.07 12.61 -7.01
C ARG A 23 -4.11 13.37 -7.93
N LYS A 24 -4.23 14.71 -7.93
CA LYS A 24 -3.33 15.62 -8.67
C LYS A 24 -2.15 16.13 -7.84
N THR A 25 -2.18 15.91 -6.52
CA THR A 25 -1.17 16.40 -5.58
C THR A 25 -0.58 15.24 -4.80
N LEU A 26 0.71 15.36 -4.47
CA LEU A 26 1.39 14.37 -3.63
C LEU A 26 0.70 14.31 -2.25
N PRO A 27 0.25 13.13 -1.81
CA PRO A 27 -0.30 12.96 -0.48
C PRO A 27 0.82 13.02 0.57
N VAL A 28 0.52 13.65 1.71
CA VAL A 28 1.33 13.49 2.92
C VAL A 28 1.05 12.11 3.49
N ILE A 29 2.09 11.30 3.66
CA ILE A 29 1.97 9.95 4.21
C ILE A 29 2.14 10.05 5.72
N ASP A 30 1.03 9.91 6.44
CA ASP A 30 0.97 9.92 7.90
C ASP A 30 -0.06 8.90 8.43
N TRP A 31 -0.15 8.83 9.76
CA TRP A 31 -1.09 7.94 10.43
C TRP A 31 -2.55 8.24 10.13
N GLU A 32 -2.90 9.51 9.92
CA GLU A 32 -4.29 9.90 9.62
C GLU A 32 -4.71 9.39 8.24
N LEU A 33 -3.85 9.53 7.23
CA LEU A 33 -4.08 8.97 5.91
C LEU A 33 -4.16 7.44 5.96
N CYS A 34 -3.23 6.78 6.67
CA CYS A 34 -3.24 5.34 6.84
C CYS A 34 -4.52 4.83 7.50
N GLY A 35 -5.00 5.51 8.56
CA GLY A 35 -6.27 5.21 9.21
C GLY A 35 -7.45 5.28 8.23
N LYS A 36 -7.54 6.38 7.46
CA LYS A 36 -8.57 6.54 6.42
C LYS A 36 -8.52 5.45 5.36
N ILE A 37 -7.32 5.02 4.95
CA ILE A 37 -7.16 3.92 3.98
C ILE A 37 -7.71 2.62 4.55
N ILE A 38 -7.34 2.26 5.77
CA ILE A 38 -7.80 1.02 6.43
C ILE A 38 -9.32 1.03 6.60
N GLU A 39 -9.89 2.12 7.12
CA GLU A 39 -11.32 2.26 7.35
C GLU A 39 -12.14 2.17 6.05
N LYS A 40 -11.66 2.82 4.99
CA LYS A 40 -12.36 2.85 3.71
C LYS A 40 -12.31 1.49 2.99
N GLU A 41 -11.16 0.84 3.01
CA GLU A 41 -10.95 -0.44 2.33
C GLU A 41 -11.52 -1.62 3.12
N LYS A 42 -11.74 -1.44 4.43
CA LYS A 42 -12.34 -2.39 5.40
C LYS A 42 -11.67 -3.76 5.52
N ARG A 43 -10.64 -4.04 4.72
CA ARG A 43 -9.97 -5.35 4.62
C ARG A 43 -8.48 -5.28 4.47
N ILE A 44 -7.88 -4.12 4.74
CA ILE A 44 -6.46 -4.05 4.97
C ILE A 44 -6.25 -4.31 6.46
N SER A 45 -5.62 -5.43 6.77
CA SER A 45 -5.21 -5.79 8.13
C SER A 45 -3.71 -5.56 8.27
N LEU A 46 -3.30 -4.98 9.40
CA LEU A 46 -1.90 -4.82 9.75
C LEU A 46 -1.53 -5.82 10.83
N VAL A 47 -0.43 -6.55 10.62
CA VAL A 47 0.16 -7.47 11.58
C VAL A 47 1.57 -6.98 11.90
N ALA A 48 1.86 -6.82 13.19
CA ALA A 48 3.22 -6.53 13.66
C ALA A 48 3.99 -7.86 13.80
N GLY A 49 5.13 -7.96 13.13
CA GLY A 49 6.13 -8.99 13.38
C GLY A 49 7.26 -8.45 14.27
N TYR A 50 8.26 -9.30 14.55
CA TYR A 50 9.38 -8.93 15.42
C TYR A 50 10.27 -7.81 14.82
N GLU A 51 10.54 -7.86 13.51
CA GLU A 51 11.43 -6.89 12.84
C GLU A 51 10.75 -6.16 11.67
N LYS A 52 9.56 -6.62 11.27
CA LYS A 52 8.84 -6.14 10.08
C LYS A 52 7.35 -6.06 10.36
N TYR A 53 6.67 -5.28 9.54
CA TYR A 53 5.21 -5.17 9.55
C TYR A 53 4.64 -5.75 8.27
N SER A 54 3.57 -6.53 8.40
CA SER A 54 2.88 -7.13 7.27
C SER A 54 1.49 -6.52 7.11
N ALA A 55 1.20 -5.96 5.95
CA ALA A 55 -0.13 -5.50 5.59
C ALA A 55 -0.77 -6.46 4.59
N MET A 56 -1.97 -6.92 4.91
CA MET A 56 -2.69 -7.93 4.13
C MET A 56 -4.02 -7.40 3.64
N TYR A 57 -4.34 -7.67 2.37
CA TYR A 57 -5.69 -7.46 1.83
C TYR A 57 -6.28 -8.79 1.34
N ILE A 58 -7.54 -9.05 1.70
CA ILE A 58 -8.28 -10.25 1.29
C ILE A 58 -9.58 -9.82 0.60
N GLY A 59 -9.77 -10.18 -0.68
CA GLY A 59 -11.02 -9.92 -1.40
C GLY A 59 -12.20 -10.80 -0.93
N LEU A 60 -13.46 -10.35 -1.08
CA LEU A 60 -14.66 -11.10 -0.64
C LEU A 60 -14.91 -12.44 -1.32
N LYS A 61 -14.46 -12.59 -2.56
CA LYS A 61 -14.84 -13.74 -3.37
C LYS A 61 -14.01 -14.95 -2.95
N SER A 62 -14.53 -16.16 -3.19
CA SER A 62 -13.81 -17.43 -2.93
C SER A 62 -12.45 -17.51 -3.66
N ASN A 63 -12.29 -16.78 -4.77
CA ASN A 63 -11.02 -16.54 -5.47
C ASN A 63 -10.48 -15.11 -5.22
N GLY A 64 -10.73 -14.55 -4.04
CA GLY A 64 -10.43 -13.16 -3.70
C GLY A 64 -8.93 -12.89 -3.81
N LYS A 65 -8.57 -11.79 -4.47
CA LYS A 65 -7.17 -11.33 -4.54
C LYS A 65 -6.62 -11.20 -3.12
N LYS A 66 -5.62 -12.02 -2.80
CA LYS A 66 -4.81 -11.91 -1.58
C LYS A 66 -3.59 -11.07 -1.92
N ILE A 67 -3.35 -10.03 -1.13
CA ILE A 67 -2.14 -9.22 -1.18
C ILE A 67 -1.52 -9.31 0.19
N GLU A 68 -0.21 -9.50 0.21
CA GLU A 68 0.59 -9.53 1.43
C GLU A 68 1.88 -8.78 1.13
N VAL A 69 2.17 -7.78 1.96
CA VAL A 69 3.36 -6.94 1.80
C VAL A 69 4.01 -6.77 3.14
N GLU A 70 5.31 -7.03 3.19
CA GLU A 70 6.16 -6.70 4.32
C GLU A 70 6.87 -5.36 4.10
N ALA A 71 7.03 -4.60 5.18
CA ALA A 71 7.87 -3.41 5.18
C ALA A 71 8.52 -3.18 6.55
N ALA A 72 9.51 -2.28 6.58
CA ALA A 72 10.21 -1.91 7.81
C ALA A 72 9.32 -1.10 8.78
N SER A 73 8.29 -0.42 8.26
CA SER A 73 7.35 0.35 9.06
C SER A 73 5.89 -0.02 8.74
N PRO A 74 4.96 0.16 9.71
CA PRO A 74 3.55 -0.12 9.49
C PRO A 74 2.93 0.77 8.41
N ILE A 75 3.33 2.04 8.37
CA ILE A 75 2.89 3.01 7.35
C ILE A 75 3.29 2.53 5.96
N GLU A 76 4.56 2.14 5.77
CA GLU A 76 5.02 1.62 4.48
C GLU A 76 4.25 0.37 4.06
N ALA A 77 4.03 -0.57 4.99
CA ALA A 77 3.30 -1.79 4.71
C ALA A 77 1.87 -1.47 4.21
N ILE A 78 1.14 -0.60 4.94
CA ILE A 78 -0.22 -0.17 4.58
C ILE A 78 -0.25 0.49 3.20
N VAL A 79 0.65 1.45 2.97
CA VAL A 79 0.69 2.23 1.73
C VAL A 79 1.03 1.33 0.54
N LYS A 80 2.05 0.48 0.65
CA LYS A 80 2.42 -0.47 -0.41
C LYS A 80 1.29 -1.45 -0.69
N CYS A 81 0.64 -2.01 0.34
CA CYS A 81 -0.50 -2.90 0.18
C CYS A 81 -1.67 -2.21 -0.55
N TYR A 82 -1.97 -0.96 -0.19
CA TYR A 82 -2.98 -0.15 -0.88
C TYR A 82 -2.61 0.10 -2.35
N ILE A 83 -1.36 0.47 -2.65
CA ILE A 83 -0.90 0.69 -4.03
C ILE A 83 -1.06 -0.61 -4.84
N ILE A 84 -0.64 -1.76 -4.32
CA ILE A 84 -0.77 -3.05 -5.02
C ILE A 84 -2.23 -3.42 -5.26
N LYS A 85 -3.10 -3.06 -4.31
CA LYS A 85 -4.54 -3.25 -4.47
C LYS A 85 -5.07 -2.47 -5.67
N GLN A 86 -4.70 -1.20 -5.80
CA GLN A 86 -5.25 -0.30 -6.83
C GLN A 86 -4.58 -0.46 -8.20
N LEU A 87 -3.26 -0.59 -8.23
CA LEU A 87 -2.45 -0.51 -9.45
C LEU A 87 -1.82 -1.84 -9.87
N GLY A 88 -1.66 -2.79 -8.94
CA GLY A 88 -0.93 -4.05 -9.19
C GLY A 88 0.47 -4.05 -8.59
N TYR A 89 1.21 -5.15 -8.78
CA TYR A 89 2.54 -5.35 -8.16
C TYR A 89 3.64 -4.50 -8.79
N GLU A 90 3.41 -4.02 -10.01
CA GLU A 90 4.33 -3.15 -10.74
C GLU A 90 3.66 -1.81 -11.02
N VAL A 91 4.44 -0.73 -10.90
CA VAL A 91 4.00 0.63 -11.23
C VAL A 91 5.04 1.32 -12.09
N GLU A 92 4.59 2.16 -13.01
CA GLU A 92 5.43 3.07 -13.76
C GLU A 92 5.38 4.45 -13.11
N LEU A 93 6.54 4.91 -12.62
CA LEU A 93 6.73 6.25 -12.08
C LEU A 93 7.60 7.00 -13.08
N ASN A 94 6.95 7.78 -13.96
CA ASN A 94 7.63 8.67 -14.91
C ASN A 94 8.05 9.97 -14.23
#